data_AF-A0A1H3EGJ5-F1
#
_entry.id   AF-A0A1H3EGJ5-F1
#
_cell.length_a   1.000
_cell.length_b   1.000
_cell.length_c   1.000
_cell.angle_alpha   90.00
_cell.angle_beta   90.00
_cell.angle_gamma   90.00
#
_symmetry.space_group_name_H-M   'P 1'
#
loop_
_entity.id
_entity.type
_entity.pdbx_description
1 polymer ?
#
loop_
_entity_poly.entity_id
_entity_poly.type
_entity_poly.pdbx_seq_one_letter_code
_entity_poly.pdbx_strand_id
1 'polypeptide(L)'
;MDFSIAWQKLNGMGRSFMAVLPNLLIGLVVLGVFIFIARGIRSLVQRFTASRHQSQSLTLLLSRLAYVFVLILGVLVMFTIMIPSFTPTSLLSALGVGGVAIGFAFKDIFQNFLAGVLLLLTEPFRINDQIKYKDFEGTVETIQTRATTIKTYDGRRVVIPNAELFINAVTVNTAYDMRRLEYDFGIGYGDDIAQARQVMLAAAQSIAGVLADPAPEALVVEIGESTIDIRLRWWINPPRRADYMHSRNLVLEAVKNKLTEAGIDQPFPTQVVLWHDQTEETDGNRQTQREGWPAGPGDVPRSMIEVRQERREQQQKQLAKQPAAASAPAAAAAPRPQPRPPQPDTAG
;
A
#
# COMPACT_ATOMS: atom_id res chain seq x y z
N MET A 1 -81.96 24.13 -5.87
CA MET A 1 -80.86 23.23 -5.49
C MET A 1 -81.45 21.86 -5.26
N ASP A 2 -81.00 20.86 -6.00
CA ASP A 2 -81.63 19.54 -6.01
C ASP A 2 -81.24 18.74 -4.76
N PHE A 3 -82.02 18.88 -3.69
CA PHE A 3 -81.79 18.21 -2.41
C PHE A 3 -81.87 16.67 -2.52
N SER A 4 -82.44 16.15 -3.61
CA SER A 4 -82.56 14.73 -3.92
C SER A 4 -81.18 14.07 -4.14
N ILE A 5 -80.27 14.75 -4.85
CA ILE A 5 -78.91 14.27 -5.13
C ILE A 5 -78.07 14.26 -3.86
N ALA A 6 -78.24 15.29 -3.01
CA ALA A 6 -77.58 15.37 -1.71
C ALA A 6 -78.05 14.24 -0.78
N TRP A 7 -79.36 13.95 -0.75
CA TRP A 7 -79.95 12.88 0.07
C TRP A 7 -79.56 11.48 -0.41
N GLN A 8 -79.47 11.26 -1.73
CA GLN A 8 -78.99 10.00 -2.30
C GLN A 8 -77.50 9.77 -2.00
N LYS A 9 -76.66 10.81 -2.08
CA LYS A 9 -75.25 10.73 -1.66
C LYS A 9 -75.13 10.46 -0.15
N LEU A 10 -75.93 11.11 0.70
CA LEU A 10 -75.97 10.88 2.15
C LEU A 10 -76.38 9.44 2.51
N ASN A 11 -77.42 8.91 1.87
CA ASN A 11 -77.85 7.52 2.08
C ASN A 11 -76.84 6.51 1.53
N GLY A 12 -76.20 6.81 0.39
CA GLY A 12 -75.09 6.02 -0.15
C GLY A 12 -73.88 5.98 0.78
N MET A 13 -73.52 7.13 1.36
CA MET A 13 -72.47 7.24 2.39
C MET A 13 -72.83 6.48 3.66
N GLY A 14 -74.08 6.55 4.13
CA GLY A 14 -74.55 5.84 5.32
C GLY A 14 -74.50 4.31 5.16
N ARG A 15 -74.88 3.79 3.98
CA ARG A 15 -74.77 2.34 3.68
C ARG A 15 -73.32 1.89 3.58
N SER A 16 -72.45 2.66 2.92
CA SER A 16 -71.02 2.37 2.85
C SER A 16 -70.34 2.42 4.22
N PHE A 17 -70.74 3.35 5.09
CA PHE A 17 -70.25 3.43 6.47
C PHE A 17 -70.66 2.20 7.29
N MET A 18 -71.92 1.78 7.19
CA MET A 18 -72.42 0.57 7.84
C MET A 18 -71.75 -0.70 7.31
N ALA A 19 -71.34 -0.74 6.04
CA ALA A 19 -70.64 -1.88 5.45
C ALA A 19 -69.17 -2.01 5.91
N VAL A 20 -68.53 -0.91 6.32
CA VAL A 20 -67.13 -0.89 6.78
C VAL A 20 -67.02 -1.16 8.28
N LEU A 21 -68.06 -0.85 9.07
CA LEU A 21 -68.14 -1.06 10.52
C LEU A 21 -67.75 -2.49 11.00
N PRO A 22 -68.25 -3.58 10.38
CA PRO A 22 -67.84 -4.93 10.74
C PRO A 22 -66.34 -5.18 10.53
N ASN A 23 -65.77 -4.67 9.44
CA ASN A 23 -64.35 -4.82 9.12
C ASN A 23 -63.47 -4.01 10.08
N LEU A 24 -63.92 -2.84 10.54
CA LEU A 24 -63.26 -2.06 11.59
C LEU A 24 -63.21 -2.84 12.91
N LEU A 25 -64.32 -3.45 13.31
CA LEU A 25 -64.40 -4.26 14.53
C LEU A 25 -63.49 -5.49 14.45
N ILE A 26 -63.54 -6.24 13.35
CA ILE A 26 -62.68 -7.41 13.15
C ILE A 26 -61.21 -6.99 13.13
N GLY A 27 -60.86 -5.89 12.44
CA GLY A 27 -59.50 -5.36 12.43
C GLY A 27 -58.98 -4.99 13.82
N LEU A 28 -59.79 -4.33 14.65
CA LEU A 28 -59.44 -3.99 16.04
C LEU A 28 -59.28 -5.23 16.92
N VAL A 29 -60.15 -6.23 16.77
CA VAL A 29 -60.02 -7.51 17.47
C VAL A 29 -58.71 -8.21 17.10
N VAL A 30 -58.40 -8.27 15.80
CA VAL A 30 -57.14 -8.84 15.30
C VAL A 30 -55.94 -8.09 15.86
N LEU A 31 -55.95 -6.76 15.86
CA LEU A 31 -54.88 -5.97 16.49
C LEU A 31 -54.73 -6.29 17.98
N GLY A 32 -55.84 -6.42 18.71
CA GLY A 32 -55.84 -6.83 20.12
C GLY A 32 -55.19 -8.20 20.34
N VAL A 33 -55.49 -9.18 19.47
CA VAL A 33 -54.86 -10.51 19.47
C VAL A 33 -53.35 -10.39 19.23
N PHE A 34 -52.92 -9.62 18.23
CA PHE A 34 -51.49 -9.42 17.96
C PHE A 34 -50.75 -8.71 19.10
N ILE A 35 -51.36 -7.74 19.78
CA ILE A 35 -50.78 -7.11 20.97
C ILE A 35 -50.60 -8.14 22.10
N PHE A 36 -51.58 -9.03 22.29
CA PHE A 36 -51.50 -10.11 23.26
C PHE A 36 -50.35 -11.08 22.91
N ILE A 37 -50.26 -11.51 21.66
CA ILE A 37 -49.18 -12.36 21.15
C ILE A 37 -47.83 -11.65 21.32
N ALA A 38 -47.71 -10.38 20.97
CA ALA A 38 -46.47 -9.60 21.09
C ALA A 38 -45.99 -9.52 22.54
N ARG A 39 -46.90 -9.33 23.50
CA ARG A 39 -46.59 -9.37 24.94
C ARG A 39 -46.13 -10.76 25.38
N GLY A 40 -46.79 -11.82 24.89
CA GLY A 40 -46.39 -13.20 25.12
C GLY A 40 -44.98 -13.49 24.61
N ILE A 41 -44.69 -13.13 23.35
CA ILE A 41 -43.38 -13.29 22.72
C ILE A 41 -42.31 -12.50 23.48
N ARG A 42 -42.60 -11.25 23.88
CA ARG A 42 -41.67 -10.46 24.69
C ARG A 42 -41.30 -11.16 26.00
N SER A 43 -42.30 -11.70 26.71
CA SER A 43 -42.07 -12.44 27.96
C SER A 43 -41.28 -13.73 27.71
N LEU A 44 -41.57 -14.44 26.62
CA LEU A 44 -40.87 -15.64 26.22
C LEU A 44 -39.38 -15.36 25.93
N VAL A 45 -39.10 -14.33 25.13
CA VAL A 45 -37.72 -13.89 24.82
C VAL A 45 -37.00 -13.51 26.10
N GLN A 46 -37.63 -12.75 27.01
CA GLN A 46 -37.01 -12.39 28.29
C GLN A 46 -36.70 -13.61 29.16
N ARG A 47 -37.57 -14.62 29.20
CA ARG A 47 -37.35 -15.87 29.95
C ARG A 47 -36.21 -16.70 29.37
N PHE A 48 -36.18 -16.89 28.05
CA PHE A 48 -35.13 -17.66 27.39
C PHE A 48 -33.76 -16.98 27.53
N THR A 49 -33.69 -15.66 27.35
CA THR A 49 -32.40 -14.96 27.40
C THR A 49 -31.92 -14.72 28.83
N ALA A 50 -32.80 -14.66 29.84
CA ALA A 50 -32.40 -14.59 31.26
C ALA A 50 -31.75 -15.90 31.76
N SER A 51 -32.06 -17.05 31.14
CA SER A 51 -31.48 -18.35 31.51
C SER A 51 -30.05 -18.57 30.99
N ARG A 52 -29.64 -17.82 29.97
CA ARG A 52 -28.28 -17.80 29.45
C ARG A 52 -27.60 -16.54 29.96
N HIS A 53 -26.36 -16.61 30.42
CA HIS A 53 -25.61 -15.48 31.00
C HIS A 53 -25.29 -14.35 29.97
N GLN A 54 -26.31 -13.77 29.32
CA GLN A 54 -26.19 -12.65 28.40
C GLN A 54 -26.37 -11.32 29.14
N SER A 55 -25.84 -10.24 28.57
CA SER A 55 -26.02 -8.90 29.12
C SER A 55 -27.50 -8.49 29.12
N GLN A 56 -27.93 -7.82 30.20
CA GLN A 56 -29.30 -7.34 30.34
C GLN A 56 -29.71 -6.42 29.18
N SER A 57 -28.78 -5.63 28.67
CA SER A 57 -28.99 -4.74 27.52
C SER A 57 -29.36 -5.50 26.24
N LEU A 58 -28.69 -6.62 25.93
CA LEU A 58 -29.03 -7.43 24.76
C LEU A 58 -30.43 -8.03 24.89
N THR A 59 -30.79 -8.53 26.07
CA THR A 59 -32.12 -9.08 26.34
C THR A 59 -33.22 -8.03 26.14
N LEU A 60 -33.00 -6.80 26.63
CA LEU A 60 -33.93 -5.69 26.44
C LEU A 60 -34.09 -5.30 24.97
N LEU A 61 -32.98 -5.25 24.22
CA LEU A 61 -33.00 -4.95 22.78
C LEU A 61 -33.75 -6.01 21.99
N LEU A 62 -33.39 -7.29 22.13
CA LEU A 62 -34.02 -8.42 21.44
C LEU A 62 -35.52 -8.52 21.74
N SER A 63 -35.91 -8.40 23.01
CA SER A 63 -37.33 -8.46 23.40
C SER A 63 -38.14 -7.28 22.88
N ARG A 64 -37.54 -6.07 22.81
CA ARG A 64 -38.18 -4.90 22.21
C ARG A 64 -38.32 -5.04 20.69
N LEU A 65 -37.28 -5.51 20.00
CA LEU A 65 -37.33 -5.75 18.55
C LEU A 65 -38.39 -6.81 18.19
N ALA A 66 -38.44 -7.92 18.92
CA ALA A 66 -39.45 -8.96 18.72
C ALA A 66 -40.87 -8.42 18.94
N TYR A 67 -41.09 -7.62 19.99
CA TYR A 67 -42.38 -6.97 20.25
C TYR A 67 -42.79 -6.05 19.10
N VAL A 68 -41.89 -5.15 18.66
CA VAL A 68 -42.16 -4.20 17.58
C VAL A 68 -42.43 -4.93 16.27
N PHE A 69 -41.67 -5.98 15.95
CA PHE A 69 -41.87 -6.79 14.75
C PHE A 69 -43.26 -7.43 14.69
N VAL A 70 -43.70 -8.07 15.78
CA VAL A 70 -45.02 -8.70 15.86
C VAL A 70 -46.13 -7.65 15.82
N LEU A 71 -45.93 -6.48 16.44
CA LEU A 71 -46.87 -5.37 16.39
C LEU A 71 -47.03 -4.83 14.97
N ILE A 72 -45.92 -4.65 14.23
CA ILE A 72 -45.95 -4.22 12.83
C ILE A 72 -46.72 -5.23 11.98
N LEU A 73 -46.46 -6.53 12.14
CA LEU A 73 -47.25 -7.58 11.46
C LEU A 73 -48.74 -7.48 11.79
N GLY A 74 -49.10 -7.27 13.06
CA GLY A 74 -50.49 -7.10 13.48
C GLY A 74 -51.17 -5.90 12.85
N VAL A 75 -50.47 -4.76 12.76
CA VAL A 75 -50.98 -3.54 12.09
C VAL A 75 -51.18 -3.78 10.59
N LEU A 76 -50.27 -4.51 9.93
CA LEU A 76 -50.38 -4.82 8.51
C LEU A 76 -51.57 -5.75 8.21
N VAL A 77 -51.78 -6.78 9.04
CA VAL A 77 -52.94 -7.67 8.92
C VAL A 77 -54.25 -6.91 9.20
N MET A 78 -54.27 -6.03 10.21
CA MET A 78 -55.41 -5.17 10.52
C MET A 78 -55.80 -4.30 9.30
N PHE A 79 -54.84 -3.63 8.66
CA PHE A 79 -55.11 -2.80 7.48
C PHE A 79 -55.69 -3.59 6.30
N THR A 80 -55.22 -4.83 6.10
CA THR A 80 -55.73 -5.72 5.05
C THR A 80 -57.21 -6.08 5.27
N ILE A 81 -57.64 -6.19 6.54
CA ILE A 81 -59.03 -6.51 6.89
C ILE A 81 -59.93 -5.26 6.83
N MET A 82 -59.43 -4.12 7.31
CA MET A 82 -60.22 -2.87 7.39
C MET A 82 -60.45 -2.21 6.04
N ILE A 83 -59.49 -2.34 5.12
CA ILE A 83 -59.48 -1.63 3.85
C ILE A 83 -59.50 -2.68 2.73
N PRO A 84 -60.67 -2.99 2.13
CA PRO A 84 -60.78 -4.00 1.06
C PRO A 84 -59.97 -3.67 -0.20
N SER A 85 -59.65 -2.39 -0.42
CA SER A 85 -58.77 -1.94 -1.51
C SER A 85 -57.28 -2.18 -1.22
N PHE A 86 -56.91 -2.50 0.02
CA PHE A 86 -55.56 -2.86 0.42
C PHE A 86 -55.36 -4.36 0.23
N THR A 87 -54.95 -4.74 -0.97
CA THR A 87 -54.76 -6.15 -1.33
C THR A 87 -53.50 -6.71 -0.67
N PRO A 88 -53.44 -8.04 -0.43
CA PRO A 88 -52.20 -8.71 -0.02
C PRO A 88 -50.99 -8.39 -0.92
N THR A 89 -51.25 -8.13 -2.21
CA THR A 89 -50.23 -7.68 -3.18
C THR A 89 -49.64 -6.31 -2.83
N SER A 90 -50.48 -5.32 -2.47
CA SER A 90 -50.02 -3.99 -2.06
C SER A 90 -49.19 -4.04 -0.78
N LEU A 91 -49.58 -4.90 0.16
CA LEU A 91 -48.81 -5.18 1.37
C LEU A 91 -47.46 -5.82 1.05
N LEU A 92 -47.44 -6.82 0.16
CA LEU A 92 -46.22 -7.48 -0.27
C LEU A 92 -45.27 -6.51 -1.00
N SER A 93 -45.79 -5.59 -1.81
CA SER A 93 -44.99 -4.53 -2.44
C SER A 93 -44.37 -3.58 -1.40
N ALA A 94 -45.16 -3.13 -0.42
CA ALA A 94 -44.66 -2.27 0.66
C ALA A 94 -43.60 -2.96 1.53
N LEU A 95 -43.84 -4.24 1.86
CA LEU A 95 -42.88 -5.09 2.57
C LEU A 95 -41.65 -5.41 1.74
N GLY A 96 -41.80 -5.57 0.42
CA GLY A 96 -40.69 -5.83 -0.50
C GLY A 96 -39.73 -4.65 -0.56
N VAL A 97 -40.25 -3.42 -0.72
CA VAL A 97 -39.44 -2.19 -0.69
C VAL A 97 -38.79 -2.00 0.68
N GLY A 98 -39.55 -2.17 1.77
CA GLY A 98 -39.01 -2.09 3.13
C GLY A 98 -37.96 -3.16 3.43
N GLY A 99 -38.15 -4.38 2.93
CA GLY A 99 -37.25 -5.51 3.09
C GLY A 99 -35.93 -5.31 2.36
N VAL A 100 -35.95 -4.75 1.14
CA VAL A 100 -34.73 -4.38 0.40
C VAL A 100 -33.95 -3.31 1.15
N ALA A 101 -34.61 -2.28 1.68
CA ALA A 101 -33.94 -1.24 2.49
C ALA A 101 -33.28 -1.82 3.75
N ILE A 102 -33.98 -2.72 4.46
CA ILE A 102 -33.41 -3.45 5.61
C ILE A 102 -32.24 -4.34 5.14
N GLY A 103 -32.39 -5.07 4.03
CA GLY A 103 -31.33 -5.91 3.48
C GLY A 103 -30.05 -5.13 3.18
N PHE A 104 -30.17 -3.95 2.59
CA PHE A 104 -29.04 -3.04 2.40
C PHE A 104 -28.42 -2.57 3.72
N ALA A 105 -29.24 -2.25 4.72
CA ALA A 105 -28.75 -1.86 6.04
C ALA A 105 -27.98 -2.98 6.76
N PHE A 106 -28.36 -4.24 6.55
CA PHE A 106 -27.72 -5.40 7.17
C PHE A 106 -26.64 -6.07 6.29
N LYS A 107 -26.42 -5.57 5.07
CA LYS A 107 -25.50 -6.14 4.08
C LYS A 107 -24.12 -6.42 4.67
N ASP A 108 -23.52 -5.44 5.34
CA ASP A 108 -22.15 -5.57 5.85
C ASP A 108 -22.03 -6.53 7.04
N ILE A 109 -23.08 -6.62 7.86
CA ILE A 109 -23.14 -7.58 8.98
C ILE A 109 -23.19 -9.00 8.42
N PHE A 110 -24.07 -9.24 7.45
CA PHE A 110 -24.21 -10.55 6.81
C PHE A 110 -22.95 -10.94 6.03
N GLN A 111 -22.35 -9.99 5.31
CA GLN A 111 -21.10 -10.21 4.57
C GLN A 111 -19.95 -10.63 5.49
N ASN A 112 -19.75 -9.96 6.62
CA ASN A 112 -18.70 -10.33 7.59
C ASN A 112 -18.98 -11.67 8.28
N PHE A 113 -20.25 -11.96 8.59
CA PHE A 113 -20.63 -13.25 9.15
C PHE A 113 -20.33 -14.40 8.19
N LEU A 114 -20.78 -14.29 6.94
CA LEU A 114 -20.56 -15.32 5.93
C LEU A 114 -19.07 -15.50 5.65
N ALA A 115 -18.32 -14.41 5.54
CA ALA A 115 -16.86 -14.46 5.39
C ALA A 115 -16.19 -15.16 6.58
N GLY A 116 -16.63 -14.90 7.82
CA GLY A 116 -16.12 -15.59 9.00
C GLY A 116 -16.36 -17.10 8.97
N VAL A 117 -17.58 -17.51 8.61
CA VAL A 117 -17.92 -18.93 8.43
C VAL A 117 -17.06 -19.57 7.34
N LEU A 118 -16.89 -18.90 6.20
CA LEU A 118 -16.08 -19.42 5.10
C LEU A 118 -14.60 -19.52 5.46
N LEU A 119 -14.02 -18.52 6.14
CA LEU A 119 -12.64 -18.58 6.63
C LEU A 119 -12.41 -19.77 7.56
N LEU A 120 -13.37 -20.09 8.43
CA LEU A 120 -13.29 -21.25 9.31
C LEU A 120 -13.47 -22.59 8.58
N LEU A 121 -14.26 -22.61 7.49
CA LEU A 121 -14.52 -23.83 6.72
C LEU A 121 -13.41 -24.14 5.70
N THR A 122 -12.91 -23.12 5.01
CA THR A 122 -11.89 -23.28 3.96
C THR A 122 -10.46 -23.16 4.50
N GLU A 123 -10.30 -22.63 5.71
CA GLU A 123 -9.02 -22.45 6.41
C GLU A 123 -7.87 -21.97 5.50
N PRO A 124 -8.01 -20.84 4.76
CA PRO A 124 -6.93 -20.33 3.93
C PRO A 124 -5.71 -19.90 4.78
N PHE A 125 -5.95 -19.66 6.06
CA PHE A 125 -4.98 -19.53 7.14
C PHE A 125 -5.65 -19.99 8.43
N ARG A 126 -4.84 -20.36 9.43
CA ARG A 126 -5.28 -20.89 10.71
C ARG A 126 -4.92 -19.98 11.87
N ILE A 127 -5.50 -20.25 13.03
CA ILE A 127 -5.04 -19.66 14.29
C ILE A 127 -3.58 -20.08 14.50
N ASN A 128 -2.75 -19.14 14.93
CA ASN A 128 -1.29 -19.21 15.04
C ASN A 128 -0.48 -19.09 13.74
N ASP A 129 -1.12 -18.94 12.57
CA ASP A 129 -0.38 -18.58 11.36
C ASP A 129 0.10 -17.14 11.43
N GLN A 130 1.25 -16.87 10.79
CA GLN A 130 1.73 -15.52 10.59
C GLN A 130 1.29 -15.02 9.23
N ILE A 131 0.43 -14.00 9.22
CA ILE A 131 -0.13 -13.44 7.99
C ILE A 131 0.29 -11.98 7.81
N LYS A 132 0.37 -11.57 6.55
CA LYS A 132 0.50 -10.18 6.12
C LYS A 132 -0.73 -9.78 5.32
N TYR A 133 -1.38 -8.72 5.75
CA TYR A 133 -2.51 -8.09 5.09
C TYR A 133 -2.32 -6.57 5.10
N LYS A 134 -2.18 -5.97 3.90
CA LYS A 134 -1.81 -4.55 3.75
C LYS A 134 -0.55 -4.23 4.57
N ASP A 135 -0.63 -3.22 5.44
CA ASP A 135 0.45 -2.79 6.32
C ASP A 135 0.52 -3.57 7.64
N PHE A 136 -0.41 -4.49 7.87
CA PHE A 136 -0.46 -5.29 9.08
C PHE A 136 0.20 -6.64 8.86
N GLU A 137 1.15 -6.98 9.74
CA GLU A 137 1.79 -8.29 9.76
C GLU A 137 1.87 -8.79 11.19
N GLY A 138 1.47 -10.04 11.42
CA GLY A 138 1.39 -10.59 12.76
C GLY A 138 0.87 -12.02 12.80
N THR A 139 0.67 -12.53 14.01
CA THR A 139 0.16 -13.88 14.27
C THR A 139 -1.35 -13.84 14.49
N VAL A 140 -2.10 -14.72 13.84
CA VAL A 140 -3.55 -14.85 14.03
C VAL A 140 -3.84 -15.38 15.43
N GLU A 141 -4.51 -14.59 16.27
CA GLU A 141 -4.89 -15.00 17.63
C GLU A 141 -6.26 -15.70 17.64
N THR A 142 -7.24 -15.18 16.90
CA THR A 142 -8.61 -15.71 16.93
C THR A 142 -9.38 -15.28 15.68
N ILE A 143 -10.18 -16.19 15.14
CA ILE A 143 -11.17 -15.92 14.09
C ILE A 143 -12.56 -15.90 14.75
N GLN A 144 -13.16 -14.72 14.90
CA GLN A 144 -14.51 -14.56 15.44
C GLN A 144 -15.55 -14.50 14.31
N THR A 145 -16.84 -14.42 14.65
CA THR A 145 -17.92 -14.40 13.66
C THR A 145 -17.85 -13.21 12.70
N ARG A 146 -17.42 -12.03 13.16
CA ARG A 146 -17.38 -10.79 12.34
C ARG A 146 -15.98 -10.31 11.97
N ALA A 147 -14.96 -10.69 12.72
CA ALA A 147 -13.61 -10.18 12.57
C ALA A 147 -12.57 -11.20 13.02
N THR A 148 -11.39 -11.10 12.44
CA THR A 148 -10.20 -11.86 12.82
C THR A 148 -9.25 -10.93 13.54
N THR A 149 -8.66 -11.42 14.63
CA THR A 149 -7.72 -10.68 15.45
C THR A 149 -6.31 -11.19 15.20
N ILE A 150 -5.39 -10.29 14.89
CA ILE A 150 -3.96 -10.58 14.76
C ILE A 150 -3.17 -9.80 15.82
N LYS A 151 -2.10 -10.41 16.32
CA LYS A 151 -1.10 -9.77 17.18
C LYS A 151 0.13 -9.45 16.35
N THR A 152 0.42 -8.17 16.21
CA THR A 152 1.61 -7.69 15.48
C THR A 152 2.88 -7.96 16.28
N TYR A 153 4.03 -7.93 15.59
CA TYR A 153 5.33 -8.24 16.21
C TYR A 153 5.76 -7.21 17.26
N ASP A 154 5.20 -6.00 17.24
CA ASP A 154 5.40 -4.95 18.24
C ASP A 154 4.35 -4.99 19.38
N GLY A 155 3.57 -6.06 19.48
CA GLY A 155 2.67 -6.32 20.61
C GLY A 155 1.30 -5.64 20.54
N ARG A 156 0.93 -5.03 19.41
CA ARG A 156 -0.41 -4.46 19.22
C ARG A 156 -1.40 -5.51 18.73
N ARG A 157 -2.68 -5.29 19.04
CA ARG A 157 -3.79 -6.10 18.55
C ARG A 157 -4.49 -5.38 17.41
N VAL A 158 -4.56 -6.02 16.24
CA VAL A 158 -5.28 -5.49 15.07
C VAL A 158 -6.50 -6.36 14.83
N VAL A 159 -7.66 -5.72 14.70
CA VAL A 159 -8.95 -6.38 14.46
C VAL A 159 -9.38 -6.08 13.04
N ILE A 160 -9.43 -7.12 12.19
CA ILE A 160 -9.69 -7.00 10.77
C ILE A 160 -11.07 -7.62 10.47
N PRO A 161 -11.99 -6.90 9.79
CA PRO A 161 -13.26 -7.48 9.37
C PRO A 161 -13.05 -8.73 8.52
N ASN A 162 -13.81 -9.80 8.77
CA ASN A 162 -13.61 -11.07 8.05
C ASN A 162 -13.79 -10.92 6.55
N ALA A 163 -14.73 -10.07 6.13
CA ALA A 163 -14.96 -9.80 4.72
C ALA A 163 -13.69 -9.25 4.02
N GLU A 164 -12.88 -8.46 4.71
CA GLU A 164 -11.63 -7.94 4.16
C GLU A 164 -10.60 -9.04 3.92
N LEU A 165 -10.45 -9.98 4.86
CA LEU A 165 -9.50 -11.10 4.73
C LEU A 165 -9.95 -12.16 3.73
N PHE A 166 -11.25 -12.30 3.53
CA PHE A 166 -11.81 -13.29 2.60
C PHE A 166 -11.76 -12.81 1.14
N ILE A 167 -11.98 -11.51 0.90
CA ILE A 167 -12.08 -10.95 -0.46
C ILE A 167 -10.71 -10.56 -1.01
N ASN A 168 -9.80 -10.08 -0.16
CA ASN A 168 -8.50 -9.57 -0.60
C ASN A 168 -7.41 -10.62 -0.45
N ALA A 169 -6.31 -10.43 -1.19
CA ALA A 169 -5.13 -11.27 -1.06
C ALA A 169 -4.49 -11.13 0.33
N VAL A 170 -4.21 -12.28 0.96
CA VAL A 170 -3.51 -12.38 2.24
C VAL A 170 -2.28 -13.25 2.03
N THR A 171 -1.10 -12.76 2.43
CA THR A 171 0.11 -13.56 2.40
C THR A 171 0.23 -14.33 3.71
N VAL A 172 0.27 -15.65 3.63
CA VAL A 172 0.46 -16.52 4.80
C VAL A 172 1.93 -16.94 4.84
N ASN A 173 2.71 -16.29 5.70
CA ASN A 173 4.14 -16.53 5.82
C ASN A 173 4.46 -17.97 6.28
N THR A 174 3.53 -18.60 7.00
CA THR A 174 3.68 -19.94 7.60
C THR A 174 2.91 -21.03 6.85
N ALA A 175 2.39 -20.75 5.64
CA ALA A 175 1.62 -21.74 4.88
C ALA A 175 2.44 -22.94 4.40
N TYR A 176 3.76 -22.77 4.25
CA TYR A 176 4.70 -23.81 3.85
C TYR A 176 5.82 -23.92 4.89
N ASP A 177 6.46 -25.08 5.00
CA ASP A 177 7.49 -25.34 6.01
C ASP A 177 8.78 -24.54 5.79
N MET A 178 9.01 -24.05 4.57
CA MET A 178 10.24 -23.36 4.19
C MET A 178 9.95 -21.97 3.61
N ARG A 179 10.82 -21.01 3.92
CA ARG A 179 10.75 -19.65 3.38
C ARG A 179 12.10 -19.24 2.81
N ARG A 180 12.08 -18.64 1.61
CA ARG A 180 13.28 -18.06 1.00
C ARG A 180 13.51 -16.65 1.50
N LEU A 181 14.77 -16.34 1.78
CA LEU A 181 15.31 -15.03 2.07
C LEU A 181 16.23 -14.60 0.95
N GLU A 182 16.40 -13.28 0.83
CA GLU A 182 17.35 -12.70 -0.11
C GLU A 182 17.96 -11.42 0.46
N TYR A 183 19.20 -11.15 0.08
CA TYR A 183 19.93 -9.91 0.36
C TYR A 183 20.96 -9.65 -0.74
N ASP A 184 21.10 -8.38 -1.12
CA ASP A 184 21.99 -7.94 -2.17
C ASP A 184 23.27 -7.36 -1.56
N PHE A 185 24.41 -7.92 -1.94
CA PHE A 185 25.73 -7.43 -1.53
C PHE A 185 26.42 -6.81 -2.74
N GLY A 186 26.84 -5.55 -2.62
CA GLY A 186 27.69 -4.89 -3.60
C GLY A 186 29.15 -5.28 -3.42
N ILE A 187 29.82 -5.62 -4.51
CA ILE A 187 31.28 -5.81 -4.60
C ILE A 187 31.91 -4.74 -5.49
N GLY A 188 33.22 -4.54 -5.38
CA GLY A 188 33.97 -3.63 -6.24
C GLY A 188 34.01 -4.08 -7.70
N TYR A 189 34.10 -3.10 -8.60
CA TYR A 189 34.21 -3.37 -10.05
C TYR A 189 35.48 -4.14 -10.46
N GLY A 190 36.52 -4.08 -9.63
CA GLY A 190 37.76 -4.81 -9.84
C GLY A 190 37.77 -6.23 -9.26
N ASP A 191 36.76 -6.61 -8.48
CA ASP A 191 36.72 -7.90 -7.79
C ASP A 191 36.26 -9.04 -8.70
N ASP A 192 36.75 -10.25 -8.44
CA ASP A 192 36.30 -11.45 -9.14
C ASP A 192 34.92 -11.90 -8.64
N ILE A 193 33.92 -11.76 -9.51
CA ILE A 193 32.53 -12.19 -9.27
C ILE A 193 32.45 -13.68 -8.89
N ALA A 194 33.24 -14.55 -9.52
CA ALA A 194 33.21 -15.98 -9.25
C ALA A 194 33.74 -16.29 -7.85
N GLN A 195 34.84 -15.64 -7.46
CA GLN A 195 35.39 -15.72 -6.11
C GLN A 195 34.39 -15.21 -5.08
N ALA A 196 33.79 -14.04 -5.31
CA ALA A 196 32.78 -13.47 -4.42
C ALA A 196 31.60 -14.41 -4.20
N ARG A 197 31.04 -14.99 -5.28
CA ARG A 197 29.97 -15.99 -5.18
C ARG A 197 30.37 -17.18 -4.32
N GLN A 198 31.57 -17.74 -4.53
CA GLN A 198 32.03 -18.89 -3.77
C GLN A 198 32.14 -18.58 -2.28
N VAL A 199 32.69 -17.40 -1.93
CA VAL A 199 32.83 -16.94 -0.54
C VAL A 199 31.46 -16.73 0.10
N MET A 200 30.52 -16.08 -0.59
CA MET A 200 29.17 -15.83 -0.08
C MET A 200 28.39 -17.13 0.15
N LEU A 201 28.47 -18.07 -0.79
CA LEU A 201 27.80 -19.38 -0.68
C LEU A 201 28.37 -20.20 0.48
N ALA A 202 29.70 -20.26 0.61
CA ALA A 202 30.35 -20.96 1.72
C ALA A 202 29.99 -20.34 3.08
N ALA A 203 29.95 -19.00 3.16
CA ALA A 203 29.54 -18.30 4.37
C ALA A 203 28.09 -18.61 4.74
N ALA A 204 27.16 -18.55 3.78
CA ALA A 204 25.75 -18.86 4.02
C ALA A 204 25.53 -20.32 4.46
N GLN A 205 26.19 -21.27 3.81
CA GLN A 205 26.10 -22.70 4.14
C GLN A 205 26.68 -23.05 5.52
N SER A 206 27.57 -22.22 6.06
CA SER A 206 28.14 -22.41 7.40
C SER A 206 27.18 -22.06 8.54
N ILE A 207 26.10 -21.32 8.25
CA ILE A 207 25.16 -20.84 9.27
C ILE A 207 24.11 -21.91 9.59
N ALA A 208 24.01 -22.25 10.88
CA ALA A 208 22.97 -23.13 11.39
C ALA A 208 21.57 -22.54 11.10
N GLY A 209 20.69 -23.35 10.50
CA GLY A 209 19.34 -22.95 10.11
C GLY A 209 19.19 -22.58 8.63
N VAL A 210 20.30 -22.39 7.90
CA VAL A 210 20.27 -22.33 6.43
C VAL A 210 20.15 -23.74 5.87
N LEU A 211 19.18 -23.97 4.99
CA LEU A 211 18.94 -25.28 4.40
C LEU A 211 19.97 -25.62 3.32
N ALA A 212 20.39 -26.89 3.29
CA ALA A 212 21.23 -27.44 2.24
C ALA A 212 20.44 -27.80 0.97
N ASP A 213 19.15 -28.14 1.13
CA ASP A 213 18.20 -28.37 0.04
C ASP A 213 16.86 -27.69 0.39
N PRO A 214 16.41 -26.68 -0.38
CA PRO A 214 17.09 -26.10 -1.54
C PRO A 214 18.37 -25.34 -1.15
N ALA A 215 19.43 -25.52 -1.92
CA ALA A 215 20.73 -24.91 -1.65
C ALA A 215 20.71 -23.38 -1.80
N PRO A 216 21.58 -22.65 -1.07
CA PRO A 216 21.78 -21.22 -1.30
C PRO A 216 22.29 -20.93 -2.71
N GLU A 217 21.93 -19.77 -3.24
CA GLU A 217 22.32 -19.30 -4.57
C GLU A 217 22.82 -17.86 -4.51
N ALA A 218 23.86 -17.55 -5.29
CA ALA A 218 24.38 -16.20 -5.44
C ALA A 218 24.25 -15.78 -6.91
N LEU A 219 23.51 -14.71 -7.20
CA LEU A 219 23.19 -14.25 -8.55
C LEU A 219 23.66 -12.81 -8.73
N VAL A 220 24.40 -12.51 -9.80
CA VAL A 220 24.61 -11.12 -10.19
C VAL A 220 23.27 -10.57 -10.69
N VAL A 221 22.74 -9.55 -10.04
CA VAL A 221 21.42 -8.98 -10.35
C VAL A 221 21.52 -7.59 -10.96
N GLU A 222 22.57 -6.85 -10.64
CA GLU A 222 22.73 -5.47 -11.08
C GLU A 222 24.22 -5.11 -11.18
N ILE A 223 24.55 -4.28 -12.17
CA ILE A 223 25.84 -3.61 -12.31
C ILE A 223 25.53 -2.12 -12.11
N GLY A 224 25.66 -1.66 -10.86
CA GLY A 224 25.20 -0.36 -10.40
C GLY A 224 26.28 0.74 -10.51
N GLU A 225 26.00 1.94 -10.02
CA GLU A 225 26.89 3.09 -10.23
C GLU A 225 28.28 2.95 -9.58
N SER A 226 28.35 2.28 -8.44
CA SER A 226 29.60 2.10 -7.67
C SER A 226 29.90 0.64 -7.31
N THR A 227 28.95 -0.27 -7.51
CA THR A 227 29.05 -1.69 -7.12
C THR A 227 28.51 -2.62 -8.18
N ILE A 228 28.99 -3.86 -8.18
CA ILE A 228 28.32 -5.00 -8.81
C ILE A 228 27.53 -5.73 -7.72
N ASP A 229 26.21 -5.78 -7.86
CA ASP A 229 25.33 -6.30 -6.83
C ASP A 229 25.04 -7.79 -7.06
N ILE A 230 25.40 -8.58 -6.05
CA ILE A 230 25.19 -10.03 -6.00
C ILE A 230 24.08 -10.32 -4.99
N ARG A 231 22.95 -10.81 -5.48
CA ARG A 231 21.84 -11.32 -4.68
C ARG A 231 22.16 -12.71 -4.15
N LEU A 232 22.34 -12.79 -2.83
CA LEU A 232 22.38 -14.05 -2.11
C LEU A 232 20.97 -14.46 -1.72
N ARG A 233 20.56 -15.67 -2.06
CA ARG A 233 19.28 -16.28 -1.68
C ARG A 233 19.52 -17.55 -0.89
N TRP A 234 18.75 -17.75 0.17
CA TRP A 234 18.83 -18.96 0.98
C TRP A 234 17.47 -19.30 1.58
N TRP A 235 17.30 -20.54 2.03
CA TRP A 235 16.05 -21.03 2.61
C TRP A 235 16.21 -21.34 4.09
N ILE A 236 15.13 -21.18 4.85
CA ILE A 236 15.04 -21.52 6.28
C ILE A 236 13.81 -22.38 6.57
N ASN A 237 13.88 -23.16 7.64
CA ASN A 237 12.76 -23.86 8.28
C ASN A 237 12.98 -23.82 9.81
N PRO A 238 12.05 -23.29 10.63
CA PRO A 238 10.70 -22.86 10.27
C PRO A 238 10.62 -21.46 9.64
N PRO A 239 9.52 -21.11 8.93
CA PRO A 239 9.40 -19.88 8.13
C PRO A 239 8.95 -18.66 8.96
N ARG A 240 9.05 -18.73 10.29
CA ARG A 240 8.49 -17.70 11.18
C ARG A 240 9.36 -16.44 11.14
N ARG A 241 8.76 -15.30 11.50
CA ARG A 241 9.41 -13.99 11.51
C ARG A 241 10.66 -13.95 12.38
N ALA A 242 10.67 -14.65 13.52
CA ALA A 242 11.82 -14.70 14.41
C ALA A 242 13.00 -15.39 13.74
N ASP A 243 12.78 -16.59 13.17
CA ASP A 243 13.78 -17.37 12.46
C ASP A 243 14.29 -16.64 11.20
N TYR A 244 13.38 -15.97 10.48
CA TYR A 244 13.74 -15.08 9.37
C TYR A 244 14.73 -14.00 9.82
N MET A 245 14.45 -13.30 10.92
CA MET A 245 15.32 -12.21 11.38
C MET A 245 16.65 -12.73 11.91
N HIS A 246 16.62 -13.86 12.63
CA HIS A 246 17.81 -14.47 13.18
C HIS A 246 18.75 -14.98 12.08
N SER A 247 18.23 -15.75 11.12
CA SER A 247 19.00 -16.25 9.98
C SER A 247 19.56 -15.09 9.14
N ARG A 248 18.73 -14.07 8.86
CA ARG A 248 19.19 -12.88 8.15
C ARG A 248 20.36 -12.21 8.85
N ASN A 249 20.28 -11.96 10.15
CA ASN A 249 21.39 -11.38 10.91
C ASN A 249 22.69 -12.20 10.76
N LEU A 250 22.63 -13.50 11.04
CA LEU A 250 23.80 -14.38 11.02
C LEU A 250 24.43 -14.50 9.63
N VAL A 251 23.61 -14.63 8.58
CA VAL A 251 24.10 -14.73 7.20
C VAL A 251 24.74 -13.43 6.76
N LEU A 252 24.12 -12.28 7.03
CA LEU A 252 24.71 -10.98 6.65
C LEU A 252 26.06 -10.74 7.33
N GLU A 253 26.14 -11.02 8.64
CA GLU A 253 27.37 -10.87 9.40
C GLU A 253 28.48 -11.79 8.87
N ALA A 254 28.18 -13.08 8.67
CA ALA A 254 29.15 -14.05 8.18
C ALA A 254 29.63 -13.74 6.76
N VAL A 255 28.72 -13.37 5.86
CA VAL A 255 29.08 -13.03 4.48
C VAL A 255 29.93 -11.76 4.45
N LYS A 256 29.54 -10.72 5.19
CA LYS A 256 30.33 -9.48 5.29
C LYS A 256 31.75 -9.78 5.76
N ASN A 257 31.90 -10.55 6.84
CA ASN A 257 33.21 -10.86 7.41
C ASN A 257 34.05 -11.71 6.44
N LYS A 258 33.45 -12.69 5.78
CA LYS A 258 34.14 -13.57 4.81
C LYS A 258 34.57 -12.85 3.54
N LEU A 259 33.76 -11.92 3.03
CA LEU A 259 34.14 -11.06 1.90
C LEU A 259 35.34 -10.18 2.27
N THR A 260 35.32 -9.56 3.46
CA THR A 260 36.46 -8.77 3.96
C THR A 260 37.72 -9.63 4.12
N GLU A 261 37.61 -10.84 4.68
CA GLU A 261 38.73 -11.77 4.84
C GLU A 261 39.32 -12.22 3.49
N ALA A 262 38.47 -12.34 2.46
CA ALA A 262 38.88 -12.70 1.10
C ALA A 262 39.48 -11.52 0.30
N GLY A 263 39.50 -10.31 0.88
CA GLY A 263 40.00 -9.11 0.22
C GLY A 263 39.07 -8.56 -0.86
N ILE A 264 37.80 -8.95 -0.85
CA ILE A 264 36.78 -8.43 -1.77
C ILE A 264 36.28 -7.08 -1.24
N ASP A 265 36.35 -6.06 -2.08
CA ASP A 265 36.00 -4.71 -1.70
C ASP A 265 34.47 -4.55 -1.60
N GLN A 266 34.03 -3.77 -0.62
CA GLN A 266 32.64 -3.37 -0.43
C GLN A 266 32.61 -1.85 -0.48
N PRO A 267 32.67 -1.28 -1.70
CA PRO A 267 33.01 0.12 -1.87
C PRO A 267 31.89 1.02 -1.36
N PHE A 268 32.30 2.18 -0.85
CA PHE A 268 31.38 3.29 -0.63
C PHE A 268 30.94 3.88 -1.97
N PRO A 269 29.86 4.69 -2.00
CA PRO A 269 29.53 5.49 -3.17
C PRO A 269 30.77 6.23 -3.67
N THR A 270 31.20 5.90 -4.89
CA THR A 270 32.45 6.39 -5.48
C THR A 270 32.15 7.54 -6.42
N GLN A 271 32.92 8.62 -6.28
CA GLN A 271 32.86 9.76 -7.19
C GLN A 271 34.22 9.96 -7.85
N VAL A 272 34.22 10.09 -9.17
CA VAL A 272 35.41 10.46 -9.94
C VAL A 272 35.41 11.98 -10.07
N VAL A 273 36.34 12.64 -9.36
CA VAL A 273 36.58 14.08 -9.50
C VAL A 273 37.67 14.28 -10.55
N LEU A 274 37.28 14.81 -11.70
CA LEU A 274 38.19 15.12 -12.80
C LEU A 274 38.71 16.55 -12.62
N TRP A 275 39.97 16.68 -12.24
CA TRP A 275 40.64 17.98 -12.14
C TRP A 275 41.08 18.43 -13.53
N HIS A 276 40.50 19.53 -14.01
CA HIS A 276 40.82 20.09 -15.32
C HIS A 276 41.94 21.12 -15.16
N ASP A 277 43.06 20.91 -15.86
CA ASP A 277 44.08 21.94 -16.02
C ASP A 277 43.64 22.93 -17.11
N GLN A 278 43.15 24.10 -16.69
CA GLN A 278 42.75 25.20 -17.58
C GLN A 278 43.93 26.08 -18.02
N THR A 279 45.18 25.64 -17.79
CA THR A 279 46.37 26.41 -18.17
C THR A 279 46.99 25.95 -19.50
N GLU A 280 46.47 24.90 -20.13
CA GLU A 280 46.92 24.41 -21.44
C GLU A 280 46.53 25.37 -22.59
N GLU A 281 47.33 25.39 -23.66
CA GLU A 281 47.09 26.25 -24.84
C GLU A 281 45.80 25.95 -25.61
N THR A 282 45.26 24.75 -25.40
CA THR A 282 44.02 24.27 -25.98
C THR A 282 42.81 24.50 -25.06
N ASP A 283 42.97 25.17 -23.92
CA ASP A 283 41.88 25.47 -22.99
C ASP A 283 40.75 26.27 -23.68
N GLY A 284 39.51 25.80 -23.52
CA GLY A 284 38.32 26.34 -24.17
C GLY A 284 38.06 25.79 -25.58
N ASN A 285 38.96 25.00 -26.16
CA ASN A 285 38.73 24.29 -27.41
C ASN A 285 38.35 22.82 -27.18
N ARG A 286 37.04 22.54 -27.21
CA ARG A 286 36.47 21.20 -27.00
C ARG A 286 36.95 20.11 -27.96
N GLN A 287 37.57 20.45 -29.09
CA GLN A 287 38.08 19.44 -30.03
C GLN A 287 39.49 18.97 -29.71
N THR A 288 40.25 19.74 -28.93
CA THR A 288 41.68 19.51 -28.69
C THR A 288 42.07 19.54 -27.22
N GLN A 289 41.14 19.92 -26.34
CA GLN A 289 41.34 19.95 -24.89
C GLN A 289 41.33 18.54 -24.33
N ARG A 290 42.22 18.27 -23.37
CA ARG A 290 42.38 16.95 -22.75
C ARG A 290 41.41 16.66 -21.62
N GLU A 291 40.49 17.59 -21.32
CA GLU A 291 39.43 17.45 -20.30
C GLU A 291 39.94 16.81 -18.99
N GLY A 292 41.13 17.20 -18.51
CA GLY A 292 41.70 16.65 -17.27
C GLY A 292 42.31 15.23 -17.33
N TRP A 293 42.33 14.56 -18.50
CA TRP A 293 43.04 13.28 -18.66
C TRP A 293 44.57 13.47 -18.61
N PRO A 294 45.35 12.55 -18.00
CA PRO A 294 46.80 12.66 -17.92
C PRO A 294 47.46 12.71 -19.30
N ALA A 295 48.67 13.28 -19.35
CA ALA A 295 49.40 13.46 -20.60
C ALA A 295 49.81 12.09 -21.14
N GLY A 296 49.19 11.67 -22.24
CA GLY A 296 49.61 10.48 -22.97
C GLY A 296 50.98 10.70 -23.63
N PRO A 297 51.58 9.65 -24.20
CA PRO A 297 52.89 9.71 -24.86
C PRO A 297 52.91 10.51 -26.19
N GLY A 298 51.87 11.28 -26.50
CA GLY A 298 51.73 12.07 -27.73
C GLY A 298 52.10 13.55 -27.54
N ASP A 299 51.74 14.38 -28.52
CA ASP A 299 51.93 15.83 -28.45
C ASP A 299 51.10 16.43 -27.31
N VAL A 300 51.78 16.80 -26.23
CA VAL A 300 51.19 17.44 -25.05
C VAL A 300 51.03 18.94 -25.34
N PRO A 301 49.81 19.51 -25.24
CA PRO A 301 49.60 20.95 -25.36
C PRO A 301 50.50 21.73 -24.41
N ARG A 302 51.16 22.77 -24.90
CA ARG A 302 52.04 23.60 -24.09
C ARG A 302 51.25 24.45 -23.10
N SER A 303 51.91 24.92 -22.05
CA SER A 303 51.28 25.88 -21.13
C SER A 303 50.99 27.20 -21.85
N MET A 304 49.83 27.79 -21.61
CA MET A 304 49.48 29.14 -22.09
C MET A 304 50.50 30.20 -21.68
N ILE A 305 51.21 29.99 -20.58
CA ILE A 305 52.27 30.91 -20.14
C ILE A 305 53.44 30.87 -21.13
N GLU A 306 53.89 29.68 -21.50
CA GLU A 306 54.99 29.47 -22.45
C GLU A 306 54.62 30.01 -23.84
N VAL A 307 53.42 29.69 -24.31
CA VAL A 307 52.92 30.20 -25.61
C VAL A 307 52.85 31.73 -25.62
N ARG A 308 52.42 32.35 -24.51
CA ARG A 308 52.39 33.82 -24.40
C ARG A 308 53.79 34.43 -24.37
N GLN A 309 54.76 33.78 -23.71
CA GLN A 309 56.15 34.23 -23.68
C GLN A 309 56.79 34.14 -25.07
N GLU A 310 56.65 33.01 -25.75
CA GLU A 310 57.15 32.83 -27.12
C GLU A 310 56.55 33.86 -28.09
N ARG A 311 55.23 34.10 -28.03
CA ARG A 311 54.60 35.13 -28.88
C ARG A 311 55.19 36.51 -28.63
N ARG A 312 55.46 36.87 -27.37
CA ARG A 312 56.10 38.16 -27.02
C ARG A 312 57.51 38.24 -27.58
N GLU A 313 58.31 37.18 -27.44
CA GLU A 313 59.66 37.13 -27.98
C GLU A 313 59.70 37.17 -29.51
N GLN A 314 58.79 36.46 -30.18
CA GLN A 314 58.66 36.49 -31.64
C GLN A 314 58.22 37.86 -32.13
N GLN A 315 57.28 38.50 -31.44
CA GLN A 315 56.85 39.86 -31.74
C GLN A 315 58.01 40.86 -31.56
N GLN A 316 58.80 40.75 -30.49
CA GLN A 316 60.01 41.55 -30.30
C GLN A 316 61.07 41.30 -31.39
N LYS A 317 61.29 40.05 -31.79
CA LYS A 317 62.22 39.70 -32.87
C LYS A 317 61.75 40.21 -34.24
N GLN A 318 60.45 40.24 -34.50
CA GLN A 318 59.87 40.83 -35.72
C GLN A 318 60.00 42.36 -35.71
N LEU A 319 59.73 43.00 -34.58
CA LEU A 319 59.92 44.45 -34.40
C LEU A 319 61.40 44.84 -34.57
N ALA A 320 62.33 44.02 -34.09
CA ALA A 320 63.78 44.24 -34.25
C ALA A 320 64.31 43.97 -35.66
N LYS A 321 63.61 43.17 -36.48
CA LYS A 321 63.98 42.84 -37.87
C LYS A 321 63.39 43.81 -38.91
N GLN A 322 62.49 44.72 -38.53
CA GLN A 322 62.06 45.78 -39.43
C GLN A 322 63.14 46.87 -39.50
N PRO A 323 63.73 47.16 -40.68
CA PRO A 323 64.70 48.24 -40.80
C PRO A 323 63.99 49.60 -40.61
N ALA A 324 64.59 50.46 -39.79
CA ALA A 324 64.14 51.82 -39.55
C ALA A 324 64.25 52.66 -40.83
N ALA A 325 63.13 52.82 -41.54
CA ALA A 325 62.99 53.82 -42.61
C ALA A 325 61.87 54.81 -42.24
N ALA A 326 62.32 55.95 -41.69
CA ALA A 326 61.78 57.32 -41.68
C ALA A 326 60.26 57.62 -41.68
N SER A 327 59.89 58.42 -40.66
CA SER A 327 58.95 59.57 -40.61
C SER A 327 57.42 59.36 -40.66
N ALA A 328 56.79 59.86 -39.58
CA ALA A 328 55.37 60.19 -39.36
C ALA A 328 54.84 61.28 -40.35
N PRO A 329 53.54 61.71 -40.36
CA PRO A 329 52.46 61.51 -39.37
C PRO A 329 51.03 61.28 -39.94
N ALA A 330 50.06 60.93 -39.09
CA ALA A 330 48.70 61.50 -39.06
C ALA A 330 47.82 60.83 -38.00
N ALA A 331 47.18 61.65 -37.17
CA ALA A 331 46.18 61.26 -36.20
C ALA A 331 44.91 60.74 -36.90
N ALA A 332 44.41 59.59 -36.46
CA ALA A 332 43.02 59.17 -36.64
C ALA A 332 42.54 58.49 -35.35
N ALA A 333 41.39 58.95 -34.88
CA ALA A 333 40.80 58.73 -33.57
C ALA A 333 40.68 57.26 -33.13
N ALA A 334 40.96 57.01 -31.85
CA ALA A 334 40.67 55.76 -31.16
C ALA A 334 39.15 55.57 -30.98
N PRO A 335 38.56 54.41 -31.32
CA PRO A 335 37.31 54.00 -30.71
C PRO A 335 37.61 53.52 -29.28
N ARG A 336 36.91 54.09 -28.30
CA ARG A 336 36.96 53.65 -26.89
C ARG A 336 36.68 52.14 -26.80
N PRO A 337 37.37 51.39 -25.93
CA PRO A 337 36.98 50.02 -25.64
C PRO A 337 35.58 50.03 -24.99
N GLN A 338 34.62 49.34 -25.61
CA GLN A 338 33.36 49.04 -24.94
C GLN A 338 33.68 48.14 -23.73
N PRO A 339 33.14 48.42 -22.54
CA PRO A 339 33.28 47.49 -21.42
C PRO A 339 32.59 46.17 -21.79
N ARG A 340 33.31 45.07 -21.55
CA ARG A 340 32.77 43.71 -21.71
C ARG A 340 31.56 43.57 -20.76
N PRO A 341 30.37 43.12 -21.23
CA PRO A 341 29.25 42.87 -20.33
C PRO A 341 29.63 41.78 -19.32
N PRO A 342 29.18 41.87 -18.05
CA PRO A 342 29.40 40.81 -17.08
C PRO A 342 28.71 39.52 -17.56
N GLN A 343 29.44 38.40 -17.56
CA GLN A 343 28.84 37.09 -17.73
C GLN A 343 27.93 36.82 -16.52
N PRO A 344 26.71 36.30 -16.72
CA PRO A 344 25.79 36.02 -15.64
C PRO A 344 26.32 34.86 -14.80
N ASP A 345 26.38 35.08 -13.48
CA ASP A 345 26.42 33.99 -12.49
C ASP A 345 25.19 33.12 -12.71
N THR A 346 25.38 31.92 -13.27
CA THR A 346 24.39 30.86 -13.14
C THR A 346 24.77 30.01 -11.94
N ALA A 347 24.46 30.55 -10.76
CA ALA A 347 24.09 29.77 -9.60
C ALA A 347 22.58 29.46 -9.71
N GLY A 348 22.22 28.19 -9.59
CA GLY A 348 20.85 27.68 -9.67
C GLY A 348 20.82 26.19 -9.90
#